data_AF-A0A558GBS0-F1
#
_entry.id   AF-A0A558GBS0-F1
#
_cell.length_a   1.000
_cell.length_b   1.000
_cell.length_c   1.000
_cell.angle_alpha   90.00
_cell.angle_beta   90.00
_cell.angle_gamma   90.00
#
_symmetry.space_group_name_H-M   'P 1'
#
loop_
_entity.id
_entity.type
_entity.pdbx_description
1 polymer ?
#
loop_
_entity_poly.entity_id
_entity_poly.type
_entity_poly.pdbx_seq_one_letter_code
_entity_poly.pdbx_strand_id
1 'polypeptide(L)'
;MSDGEQGIKMVMAIIRPDKLSDVKTALAEVGAPSLTVTNVSGRGSQPAKKGQWRGEEYTVDLHQKVKVECVVADIPADDVVDAIADAAQTGEKG
;
A
#
# COMPACT_ATOMS: atom_id res chain seq x y z
N MET A 1 4.31 25.75 11.27
CA MET A 1 3.34 25.32 10.25
C MET A 1 2.28 24.53 10.99
N SER A 2 1.02 24.82 10.70
CA SER A 2 -0.17 24.62 11.54
C SER A 2 -0.25 23.28 12.30
N ASP A 3 -0.41 23.38 13.62
CA ASP A 3 -1.10 22.42 14.48
C ASP A 3 -2.55 22.25 13.99
N GLY A 4 -2.73 21.50 12.90
CA GLY A 4 -4.03 21.08 12.41
C GLY A 4 -4.53 19.93 13.25
N GLU A 5 -5.42 20.23 14.20
CA GLU A 5 -6.38 19.35 14.87
C GLU A 5 -5.98 17.86 14.89
N GLN A 6 -5.42 17.39 16.02
CA GLN A 6 -5.20 15.96 16.29
C GLN A 6 -6.56 15.25 16.36
N GLY A 7 -7.14 14.98 15.20
CA GLY A 7 -8.33 14.19 14.99
C GLY A 7 -7.98 12.80 14.49
N ILE A 8 -8.96 11.89 14.56
CA ILE A 8 -8.85 10.54 14.03
C ILE A 8 -8.62 10.61 12.52
N LYS A 9 -7.52 10.00 12.04
CA LYS A 9 -7.15 9.92 10.62
C LYS A 9 -7.14 8.47 10.15
N MET A 10 -7.43 8.28 8.88
CA MET A 10 -7.27 6.99 8.19
C MET A 10 -6.14 7.11 7.18
N VAL A 11 -5.07 6.33 7.39
CA VAL A 11 -4.00 6.15 6.43
C VAL A 11 -4.33 4.95 5.55
N MET A 12 -4.41 5.17 4.24
CA MET A 12 -4.68 4.15 3.24
C MET A 12 -3.49 4.02 2.29
N ALA A 13 -3.01 2.80 2.09
CA ALA A 13 -1.95 2.50 1.14
C ALA A 13 -2.29 1.31 0.24
N ILE A 14 -1.88 1.36 -1.02
CA ILE A 14 -1.96 0.23 -1.95
C ILE A 14 -0.54 -0.20 -2.28
N ILE A 15 -0.16 -1.38 -1.79
CA ILE A 15 1.22 -1.88 -1.84
C ILE A 15 1.31 -3.19 -2.64
N ARG A 16 2.55 -3.62 -2.94
CA ARG A 16 2.79 -4.96 -3.49
C ARG A 16 2.47 -6.02 -2.42
N PRO A 17 1.89 -7.18 -2.79
CA PRO A 17 1.52 -8.19 -1.80
C PRO A 17 2.70 -8.73 -0.97
N ASP A 18 3.88 -8.87 -1.58
CA ASP A 18 5.10 -9.36 -0.94
C ASP A 18 5.65 -8.38 0.12
N LYS A 19 5.25 -7.11 0.07
CA LYS A 19 5.65 -6.08 1.02
C LYS A 19 4.79 -5.98 2.27
N LEU A 20 3.70 -6.75 2.37
CA LEU A 20 2.80 -6.69 3.51
C LEU A 20 3.50 -7.07 4.83
N SER A 21 4.44 -8.02 4.80
CA SER A 21 5.18 -8.40 6.02
C SER A 21 6.07 -7.27 6.52
N ASP A 22 6.81 -6.62 5.64
CA ASP A 22 7.69 -5.49 5.97
C ASP A 22 6.87 -4.32 6.54
N VAL A 23 5.74 -4.00 5.91
CA VAL A 23 4.82 -2.94 6.37
C VAL A 23 4.24 -3.24 7.75
N LYS A 24 3.87 -4.50 8.03
CA LYS A 24 3.40 -4.90 9.37
C LYS A 24 4.45 -4.65 10.45
N THR A 25 5.71 -4.96 10.17
CA THR A 25 6.82 -4.72 11.11
C THR A 25 7.02 -3.22 11.35
N ALA A 26 7.09 -2.42 10.28
CA ALA A 26 7.28 -0.97 10.38
C ALA A 26 6.13 -0.26 11.13
N LEU A 27 4.88 -0.68 10.88
CA LEU A 27 3.71 -0.20 11.61
C LEU A 27 3.77 -0.54 13.10
N ALA A 28 4.29 -1.71 13.47
CA ALA A 28 4.49 -2.07 14.87
C ALA A 28 5.58 -1.22 15.54
N GLU A 29 6.67 -0.90 14.81
CA GLU A 29 7.79 -0.08 15.31
C GLU A 29 7.39 1.38 15.56
N VAL A 30 6.51 1.95 14.73
CA VAL A 30 5.96 3.31 14.93
C VAL A 30 4.81 3.36 15.94
N GLY A 31 4.44 2.20 16.53
CA GLY A 31 3.39 2.10 17.54
C GLY A 31 1.96 2.00 16.99
N ALA A 32 1.78 1.83 15.68
CA ALA A 32 0.50 1.71 14.99
C ALA A 32 0.21 0.28 14.48
N PRO A 33 0.22 -0.78 15.33
CA PRO A 33 0.20 -2.17 14.87
C PRO A 33 -1.15 -2.63 14.28
N SER A 34 -2.22 -1.86 14.47
CA SER A 34 -3.57 -2.21 14.05
C SER A 34 -3.81 -1.78 12.60
N LEU A 35 -4.09 -2.76 11.73
CA LEU A 35 -4.43 -2.53 10.32
C LEU A 35 -5.55 -3.45 9.84
N THR A 36 -6.27 -3.01 8.80
CA THR A 36 -7.15 -3.85 7.98
C THR A 36 -6.53 -4.05 6.60
N VAL A 37 -6.66 -5.27 6.08
CA VAL A 37 -6.05 -5.68 4.81
C VAL A 37 -7.14 -6.16 3.86
N THR A 38 -7.17 -5.59 2.65
CA THR A 38 -8.05 -6.05 1.56
C THR A 38 -7.22 -6.40 0.32
N ASN A 39 -7.46 -7.57 -0.26
CA ASN A 39 -6.88 -7.91 -1.57
C ASN A 39 -7.59 -7.10 -2.66
N VAL A 40 -6.83 -6.41 -3.49
CA VAL A 40 -7.35 -5.57 -4.57
C VAL A 40 -6.56 -5.81 -5.85
N SER A 41 -7.10 -5.35 -6.98
CA SER A 41 -6.39 -5.34 -8.26
C SER A 41 -6.31 -3.90 -8.75
N GLY A 42 -5.15 -3.49 -9.26
CA GLY A 42 -4.91 -2.12 -9.67
C GLY A 42 -3.85 -2.00 -10.75
N ARG A 43 -3.76 -0.83 -11.37
CA ARG A 43 -2.72 -0.50 -12.33
C ARG A 43 -2.22 0.91 -12.10
N GLY A 44 -0.91 1.09 -12.19
CA GLY A 44 -0.28 2.41 -12.18
C GLY A 44 0.11 2.85 -13.59
N SER A 45 1.25 3.51 -13.72
CA SER A 45 1.88 3.89 -15.00
C SER A 45 2.48 2.70 -15.76
N GLN A 46 2.30 1.47 -15.27
CA GLN A 46 2.85 0.27 -15.88
C GLN A 46 2.02 -0.11 -17.11
N PRO A 47 2.64 -0.31 -18.30
CA PRO A 47 1.91 -0.65 -19.51
C PRO A 47 1.25 -2.03 -19.38
N ALA A 48 0.10 -2.18 -20.03
CA ALA A 48 -0.61 -3.46 -20.06
C ALA A 48 0.26 -4.52 -20.76
N LYS A 49 0.35 -5.71 -20.16
CA LYS A 49 1.09 -6.82 -20.77
C LYS A 49 0.14 -7.60 -21.68
N LYS A 50 0.51 -7.69 -22.96
CA LYS A 50 -0.13 -8.59 -23.90
C LYS A 50 0.52 -9.96 -23.79
N GLY A 51 -0.29 -11.00 -23.63
CA GLY A 51 0.12 -12.39 -23.71
C GLY A 51 -0.71 -13.13 -24.75
N GLN A 52 -0.30 -14.35 -25.09
CA GLN A 52 -1.05 -15.22 -25.98
C GLN A 52 -1.39 -16.51 -25.23
N TRP A 53 -2.68 -16.85 -25.13
CA TRP A 53 -3.16 -18.06 -24.49
C TRP A 53 -4.01 -18.85 -25.47
N ARG A 54 -3.54 -20.05 -25.85
CA ARG A 54 -4.22 -20.94 -26.80
C ARG A 54 -4.58 -20.26 -28.14
N GLY A 55 -3.73 -19.35 -28.60
CA GLY A 55 -3.92 -18.63 -29.85
C GLY A 55 -4.65 -17.29 -29.73
N GLU A 56 -5.31 -17.02 -28.60
CA GLU A 56 -5.98 -15.74 -28.34
C GLU A 56 -5.05 -14.75 -27.63
N GLU A 57 -5.04 -13.49 -28.07
CA GLU A 57 -4.38 -12.41 -27.35
C GLU A 57 -5.19 -12.07 -26.09
N TYR A 58 -4.53 -12.06 -24.94
CA TYR A 58 -5.10 -11.53 -23.70
C TYR A 58 -4.28 -10.35 -23.20
N THR A 59 -4.94 -9.37 -22.62
CA THR A 59 -4.30 -8.21 -21.99
C THR A 59 -4.45 -8.33 -20.49
N VAL A 60 -3.33 -8.39 -19.78
CA VAL A 60 -3.30 -8.21 -18.33
C VAL A 60 -3.12 -6.72 -18.07
N ASP A 61 -4.20 -6.06 -17.66
CA ASP A 61 -4.22 -4.63 -17.38
C ASP A 61 -4.19 -4.33 -15.88
N LEU A 62 -4.69 -5.24 -15.04
CA LEU A 62 -4.66 -5.13 -13.58
C LEU A 62 -3.68 -6.11 -12.95
N HIS A 63 -2.95 -5.62 -11.95
CA HIS A 63 -2.01 -6.40 -11.15
C HIS A 63 -2.56 -6.57 -9.74
N GLN A 64 -2.31 -7.72 -9.12
CA GLN A 64 -2.69 -7.96 -7.73
C GLN A 64 -1.92 -7.03 -6.80
N LYS A 65 -2.65 -6.43 -5.86
CA LYS A 65 -2.13 -5.51 -4.83
C LYS A 65 -2.81 -5.81 -3.50
N VAL A 66 -2.28 -5.18 -2.46
CA VAL A 66 -2.87 -5.21 -1.13
C VAL A 66 -3.20 -3.78 -0.71
N LYS A 67 -4.45 -3.55 -0.31
CA LYS A 67 -4.87 -2.31 0.35
C LYS A 67 -4.71 -2.46 1.86
N VAL A 68 -3.96 -1.56 2.47
CA VAL A 68 -3.73 -1.44 3.91
C VAL A 68 -4.46 -0.21 4.41
N GLU A 69 -5.27 -0.36 5.45
CA GLU A 69 -6.04 0.70 6.09
C GLU A 69 -5.68 0.74 7.58
N CYS A 70 -5.13 1.85 8.05
CA CYS A 70 -4.75 2.09 9.45
C CYS A 70 -5.49 3.31 9.98
N VAL A 71 -6.18 3.18 11.11
CA VAL A 71 -6.85 4.31 11.78
C VAL A 71 -6.00 4.73 12.97
N VAL A 72 -5.59 6.00 13.01
CA VAL A 72 -4.71 6.56 14.03
C VAL A 72 -5.29 7.83 14.62
N ALA A 73 -5.12 8.03 15.92
CA ALA A 73 -5.55 9.23 16.65
C ALA A 73 -4.34 9.90 17.32
N ASP A 74 -3.64 9.16 18.18
CA ASP A 74 -2.51 9.68 18.96
C ASP A 74 -1.19 9.67 18.19
N ILE A 75 -1.09 8.81 17.17
CA ILE A 75 0.11 8.65 16.36
C ILE A 75 0.00 9.61 15.17
N PRO A 76 1.02 10.46 14.92
CA PRO A 76 1.02 11.31 13.75
C PRO A 76 0.82 10.47 12.48
N ALA A 77 -0.19 10.82 11.69
CA ALA A 77 -0.48 10.10 10.46
C ALA A 77 0.69 10.16 9.46
N ASP A 78 1.49 11.22 9.51
CA ASP A 78 2.68 11.38 8.66
C ASP A 78 3.74 10.32 9.00
N ASP A 79 3.98 10.04 10.28
CA ASP A 79 4.90 8.96 10.72
C ASP A 79 4.44 7.58 10.21
N VAL A 80 3.13 7.35 10.18
CA VAL A 80 2.52 6.12 9.65
C VAL A 80 2.67 6.03 8.13
N VAL A 81 2.48 7.16 7.43
CA VAL A 81 2.69 7.26 5.98
C VAL A 81 4.13 6.94 5.63
N ASP A 82 5.09 7.56 6.32
CA ASP A 82 6.53 7.38 6.09
C ASP A 82 6.94 5.92 6.38
N ALA A 83 6.48 5.34 7.49
CA ALA A 83 6.74 3.94 7.82
C ALA A 83 6.21 2.97 6.74
N ILE A 84 5.01 3.20 6.21
CA ILE A 84 4.46 2.39 5.12
C ILE A 84 5.26 2.59 3.84
N ALA A 85 5.60 3.84 3.49
CA ALA A 85 6.31 4.18 2.26
C ALA A 85 7.70 3.53 2.22
N ASP A 86 8.49 3.67 3.29
CA ASP A 86 9.84 3.14 3.38
C ASP A 86 9.86 1.60 3.32
N ALA A 87 8.93 0.95 4.04
CA ALA A 87 8.84 -0.52 4.05
C ALA A 87 8.35 -1.08 2.70
N ALA A 88 7.42 -0.39 2.03
CA ALA A 88 6.82 -0.85 0.79
C ALA A 88 7.66 -0.52 -0.46
N GLN A 89 8.59 0.43 -0.39
CA GLN A 89 9.37 0.85 -1.54
C GLN A 89 10.34 -0.23 -2.00
N THR A 90 10.34 -0.52 -3.31
CA THR A 90 11.25 -1.50 -3.94
C THR A 90 12.29 -0.88 -4.87
N GLY A 91 12.19 0.43 -5.17
CA GLY A 91 12.95 1.07 -6.26
C GLY A 91 12.46 0.69 -7.67
N GLU A 92 11.88 -0.49 -7.81
CA GLU A 92 11.32 -1.01 -9.07
C GLU A 92 9.87 -0.59 -9.33
N LYS A 93 9.49 -0.46 -10.62
CA LYS A 93 8.10 -0.23 -11.06
C LYS A 93 7.17 -1.37 -10.65
N GLY A 94 6.03 -1.04 -10.07
CA GLY A 94 5.11 -2.00 -9.43
C GLY A 94 3.70 -1.96 -9.94
#